data_AF-A0A0D9XBT7-F1
#
_entry.id   AF-A0A0D9XBT7-F1
#
_cell.length_a   1.000
_cell.length_b   1.000
_cell.length_c   1.000
_cell.angle_alpha   90.00
_cell.angle_beta   90.00
_cell.angle_gamma   90.00
#
_symmetry.space_group_name_H-M   'P 1'
#
loop_
_entity.id
_entity.type
_entity.pdbx_description
1 polymer ?
#
loop_
_entity_poly.entity_id
_entity_poly.type
_entity_poly.pdbx_seq_one_letter_code
_entity_poly.pdbx_strand_id
1 'polypeptide(L)'
;MFNRIFGKPKEQANASALATLDKLNETLDMLEKKEKVLEKKAAAELERAKDFSKAKNKRAAIQSLKRKKLYEQQIEQLGNFQLRIHDQMIMLEAAKATTETVDALRTGAAAMKAMQKATNIDDVDKTMDEINEQTENMKQIQDALSAPLGASADFDEPIV
;
A
#
# COMPACT_ATOMS: atom_id res chain seq x y z
N MET A 1 -2.36 20.60 24.23
CA MET A 1 -1.61 19.35 24.46
C MET A 1 -2.27 18.24 23.66
N PHE A 2 -1.60 17.81 22.60
CA PHE A 2 -2.04 16.75 21.69
C PHE A 2 -1.80 15.39 22.35
N ASN A 3 -2.86 14.69 22.74
CA ASN A 3 -2.77 13.33 23.27
C ASN A 3 -3.92 12.48 22.71
N ARG A 4 -3.65 11.76 21.61
CA ARG A 4 -4.26 10.49 21.16
C ARG A 4 -4.15 10.34 19.64
N ILE A 5 -2.94 10.05 19.17
CA ILE A 5 -2.73 9.40 17.86
C ILE A 5 -1.73 8.25 18.09
N PHE A 6 -2.02 7.38 19.06
CA PHE A 6 -1.35 6.09 19.15
C PHE A 6 -2.18 5.11 18.34
N GLY A 7 -1.62 4.72 17.19
CA GLY A 7 -2.27 3.91 16.16
C GLY A 7 -2.81 2.60 16.70
N LYS A 8 -3.95 2.18 16.14
CA LYS A 8 -4.41 0.81 16.31
C LYS A 8 -3.37 -0.15 15.70
N PRO A 9 -3.23 -1.37 16.25
CA PRO A 9 -2.41 -2.43 15.66
C PRO A 9 -2.71 -2.61 14.17
N LYS A 10 -1.66 -2.67 13.35
CA LYS A 10 -1.70 -2.77 11.88
C LYS A 10 -2.45 -4.01 11.38
N GLU A 11 -2.37 -5.10 12.13
CA GLU A 11 -3.11 -6.34 11.90
C GLU A 11 -4.63 -6.13 12.09
N GLN A 12 -5.01 -5.27 13.04
CA GLN A 12 -6.40 -4.85 13.26
C GLN A 12 -6.92 -3.93 12.15
N ALA A 13 -6.08 -3.07 11.55
CA ALA A 13 -6.49 -2.19 10.45
C ALA A 13 -6.75 -2.99 9.16
N ASN A 14 -5.85 -3.90 8.78
CA ASN A 14 -6.01 -4.75 7.60
C ASN A 14 -7.12 -5.80 7.78
N ALA A 15 -7.22 -6.41 8.97
CA ALA A 15 -8.38 -7.26 9.30
C ALA A 15 -9.69 -6.47 9.27
N SER A 16 -9.68 -5.17 9.65
CA SER A 16 -10.87 -4.32 9.52
C SER A 16 -11.22 -3.98 8.08
N ALA A 17 -10.24 -3.83 7.18
CA ALA A 17 -10.48 -3.57 5.77
C ALA A 17 -11.11 -4.80 5.08
N LEU A 18 -10.60 -6.01 5.33
CA LEU A 18 -11.20 -7.25 4.83
C LEU A 18 -12.63 -7.44 5.36
N ALA A 19 -12.83 -7.31 6.68
CA ALA A 19 -14.16 -7.40 7.27
C ALA A 19 -15.13 -6.32 6.72
N THR A 20 -14.62 -5.15 6.36
CA THR A 20 -15.43 -4.09 5.71
C THR A 20 -15.80 -4.47 4.29
N LEU A 21 -14.87 -5.02 3.49
CA LEU A 21 -15.15 -5.52 2.15
C LEU A 21 -16.19 -6.64 2.17
N ASP A 22 -16.08 -7.58 3.11
CA ASP A 22 -17.07 -8.65 3.30
C ASP A 22 -18.45 -8.06 3.61
N LYS A 23 -18.51 -7.05 4.48
CA LYS A 23 -19.78 -6.38 4.80
C LYS A 23 -20.38 -5.63 3.62
N LEU A 24 -19.56 -4.99 2.80
CA LEU A 24 -20.00 -4.32 1.58
C LEU A 24 -20.56 -5.34 0.58
N ASN A 25 -19.90 -6.49 0.39
CA ASN A 25 -20.38 -7.58 -0.45
C ASN A 25 -21.71 -8.17 0.04
N GLU A 26 -21.84 -8.48 1.34
CA GLU A 26 -23.11 -8.94 1.91
C GLU A 26 -24.25 -7.96 1.67
N THR A 27 -23.94 -6.66 1.78
CA THR A 27 -24.93 -5.60 1.57
C THR A 27 -25.32 -5.51 0.10
N LEU A 28 -24.36 -5.63 -0.82
CA LEU A 28 -24.60 -5.66 -2.26
C LEU A 28 -25.52 -6.83 -2.63
N ASP A 29 -25.20 -8.04 -2.15
CA ASP A 29 -26.01 -9.24 -2.35
C ASP A 29 -27.47 -9.07 -1.88
N MET A 30 -27.66 -8.42 -0.73
CA MET A 30 -28.99 -8.12 -0.21
C MET A 30 -29.74 -7.15 -1.11
N LEU A 31 -29.07 -6.10 -1.60
CA LEU A 31 -29.69 -5.11 -2.50
C LEU A 31 -30.08 -5.75 -3.83
N GLU A 32 -29.23 -6.57 -4.43
CA GLU A 32 -29.53 -7.31 -5.66
C GLU A 32 -30.71 -8.28 -5.49
N LYS A 33 -30.76 -9.02 -4.37
CA LYS A 33 -31.90 -9.90 -4.06
C LYS A 33 -33.20 -9.09 -3.96
N LYS A 34 -33.15 -7.91 -3.33
CA LYS A 34 -34.31 -7.02 -3.20
C LYS A 34 -34.74 -6.45 -4.54
N GLU A 35 -33.79 -6.03 -5.38
CA GLU A 35 -34.02 -5.56 -6.74
C GLU A 35 -34.72 -6.62 -7.59
N LYS A 36 -34.20 -7.85 -7.63
CA LYS A 36 -34.82 -8.98 -8.34
C LYS A 36 -36.25 -9.26 -7.90
N VAL A 37 -36.57 -9.06 -6.62
CA VAL A 37 -37.96 -9.19 -6.12
C VAL A 37 -38.83 -8.06 -6.65
N LEU A 38 -38.33 -6.83 -6.69
CA LEU A 38 -39.06 -5.67 -7.22
C LEU A 38 -39.28 -5.77 -8.73
N GLU A 39 -38.29 -6.25 -9.49
CA GLU A 39 -38.41 -6.51 -10.93
C GLU A 39 -39.55 -7.50 -11.22
N LYS A 40 -39.59 -8.62 -10.47
CA LYS A 40 -40.69 -9.60 -10.58
C LYS A 40 -42.04 -8.97 -10.26
N LYS A 41 -42.13 -8.10 -9.25
CA LYS A 41 -43.36 -7.38 -8.93
C LYS A 41 -43.76 -6.38 -10.02
N ALA A 42 -42.81 -5.65 -10.59
CA ALA A 42 -43.05 -4.72 -11.69
C ALA A 42 -43.55 -5.45 -12.95
N ALA A 43 -42.95 -6.59 -13.29
CA ALA A 43 -43.38 -7.44 -14.39
C ALA A 43 -44.80 -8.01 -14.14
N ALA A 44 -45.10 -8.46 -12.93
CA ALA A 44 -46.44 -8.93 -12.58
C ALA A 44 -47.51 -7.82 -12.69
N GLU A 45 -47.21 -6.59 -12.27
CA GLU A 45 -48.13 -5.46 -12.45
C GLU A 45 -48.32 -5.09 -13.93
N LEU A 46 -47.30 -5.29 -14.77
CA LEU A 46 -47.43 -5.10 -16.21
C LEU A 46 -48.41 -6.10 -16.83
N GLU A 47 -48.29 -7.38 -16.47
CA GLU A 47 -49.21 -8.42 -16.97
C GLU A 47 -50.64 -8.16 -16.48
N ARG A 48 -50.83 -7.80 -15.20
CA ARG A 48 -52.14 -7.37 -14.67
C ARG A 48 -52.72 -6.19 -15.44
N ALA A 49 -51.88 -5.20 -15.77
CA ALA A 49 -52.33 -4.05 -16.55
C ALA A 49 -52.81 -4.47 -17.96
N LYS A 50 -52.10 -5.40 -18.62
CA LYS A 50 -52.51 -5.96 -19.92
C LYS A 50 -53.83 -6.71 -19.82
N ASP A 51 -54.01 -7.52 -18.78
CA ASP A 51 -55.24 -8.30 -18.59
C ASP A 51 -56.45 -7.39 -18.31
N PHE A 52 -56.30 -6.38 -17.45
CA PHE A 52 -57.35 -5.38 -17.25
C PHE A 52 -57.65 -4.56 -18.50
N SER A 53 -56.64 -4.29 -19.33
CA SER A 53 -56.83 -3.62 -20.63
C SER A 53 -57.67 -4.48 -21.58
N LYS A 54 -57.37 -5.78 -21.71
CA LYS A 54 -58.17 -6.73 -22.50
C LYS A 54 -59.61 -6.83 -21.99
N ALA A 55 -59.81 -6.78 -20.68
CA ALA A 55 -61.12 -6.75 -20.03
C ALA A 55 -61.83 -5.37 -20.11
N LYS A 56 -61.26 -4.39 -20.84
CA LYS A 56 -61.75 -3.01 -20.97
C LYS A 56 -61.89 -2.27 -19.63
N ASN A 57 -61.21 -2.74 -18.57
CA ASN A 57 -61.18 -2.11 -17.25
C ASN A 57 -60.02 -1.11 -17.16
N LYS A 58 -60.20 0.06 -17.79
CA LYS A 58 -59.17 1.11 -17.87
C LYS A 58 -58.69 1.60 -16.50
N ARG A 59 -59.58 1.70 -15.51
CA ARG A 59 -59.24 2.20 -14.16
C ARG A 59 -58.26 1.24 -13.46
N ALA A 60 -58.53 -0.06 -13.49
CA ALA A 60 -57.67 -1.06 -12.87
C ALA A 60 -56.32 -1.21 -13.61
N ALA A 61 -56.32 -1.09 -14.95
CA ALA A 61 -55.09 -1.07 -15.73
C ALA A 61 -54.17 0.10 -15.34
N ILE A 62 -54.72 1.32 -15.25
CA ILE A 62 -53.97 2.51 -14.82
C ILE A 62 -53.41 2.33 -13.41
N GLN A 63 -54.18 1.77 -12.48
CA GLN A 63 -53.70 1.54 -11.12
C GLN A 63 -52.52 0.56 -11.07
N SER A 64 -52.56 -0.49 -11.90
CA SER A 64 -51.47 -1.46 -12.03
C SER A 64 -50.21 -0.81 -12.60
N LEU A 65 -50.35 0.02 -13.64
CA LEU A 65 -49.23 0.79 -14.19
C LEU A 65 -48.62 1.79 -13.20
N LYS A 66 -49.44 2.41 -12.33
CA LYS A 66 -48.91 3.28 -11.25
C LYS A 66 -48.08 2.49 -10.24
N ARG A 67 -48.52 1.28 -9.85
CA ARG A 67 -47.74 0.40 -8.96
C ARG A 67 -46.45 -0.08 -9.63
N LYS A 68 -46.50 -0.47 -10.91
CA LYS A 68 -45.30 -0.78 -11.70
C LYS A 68 -44.30 0.37 -11.65
N LYS A 69 -44.73 1.60 -11.95
CA LYS A 69 -43.86 2.79 -11.94
C LYS A 69 -43.22 3.02 -10.57
N LEU A 70 -43.96 2.79 -9.47
CA LEU A 70 -43.40 2.89 -8.13
C LEU A 70 -42.30 1.84 -7.88
N TYR A 71 -42.48 0.60 -8.35
CA TYR A 71 -41.43 -0.43 -8.24
C TYR A 71 -40.21 -0.08 -9.10
N GLU A 72 -40.40 0.45 -10.30
CA GLU A 72 -39.29 0.91 -11.16
C GLU A 72 -38.48 2.02 -10.52
N GLN A 73 -39.13 2.98 -9.85
CA GLN A 73 -38.43 4.02 -9.08
C GLN A 73 -37.62 3.44 -7.91
N GLN A 74 -38.14 2.41 -7.25
CA GLN A 74 -37.40 1.73 -6.17
C GLN A 74 -36.22 0.94 -6.72
N ILE A 75 -36.35 0.28 -7.88
CA ILE A 75 -35.26 -0.42 -8.57
C ILE A 75 -34.14 0.58 -8.91
N GLU A 76 -34.47 1.72 -9.50
CA GLU A 76 -33.49 2.77 -9.82
C GLU A 76 -32.75 3.26 -8.56
N GLN A 77 -33.46 3.45 -7.45
CA GLN A 77 -32.83 3.81 -6.17
C GLN A 77 -31.89 2.73 -5.64
N LEU A 78 -32.25 1.45 -5.77
CA LEU A 78 -31.37 0.34 -5.38
C LEU A 78 -30.11 0.30 -6.26
N GLY A 79 -30.24 0.48 -7.57
CA GLY A 79 -29.10 0.57 -8.49
C GLY A 79 -28.13 1.70 -8.11
N ASN A 80 -28.66 2.86 -7.71
CA ASN A 80 -27.85 3.96 -7.20
C ASN A 80 -27.10 3.61 -5.90
N PHE A 81 -27.70 2.80 -5.02
CA PHE A 81 -27.01 2.33 -3.81
C PHE A 81 -25.94 1.28 -4.11
N GLN A 82 -26.21 0.36 -5.04
CA GLN A 82 -25.22 -0.62 -5.50
C GLN A 82 -23.99 0.08 -6.09
N LEU A 83 -24.18 1.09 -6.94
CA LEU A 83 -23.07 1.87 -7.52
C LEU A 83 -22.19 2.51 -6.43
N ARG A 84 -22.80 3.13 -5.42
CA ARG A 84 -22.06 3.73 -4.29
C ARG A 84 -21.26 2.69 -3.50
N ILE A 85 -21.79 1.48 -3.35
CA ILE A 85 -21.08 0.39 -2.67
C ILE A 85 -19.87 -0.05 -3.51
N HIS A 86 -20.04 -0.22 -4.82
CA HIS A 86 -18.93 -0.55 -5.72
C HIS A 86 -17.83 0.51 -5.70
N ASP A 87 -18.19 1.79 -5.77
CA ASP A 87 -17.22 2.89 -5.67
C ASP A 87 -16.45 2.82 -4.34
N GLN A 88 -17.15 2.56 -3.24
CA GLN A 88 -16.53 2.43 -1.92
C GLN A 88 -15.58 1.24 -1.82
N MET A 89 -15.90 0.11 -2.46
CA MET A 89 -15.01 -1.05 -2.54
C MET A 89 -13.73 -0.71 -3.30
N ILE A 90 -13.85 -0.07 -4.47
CA ILE A 90 -12.69 0.37 -5.27
C ILE A 90 -11.79 1.31 -4.46
N MET A 91 -12.38 2.28 -3.76
CA MET A 91 -11.62 3.21 -2.91
C MET A 91 -10.89 2.49 -1.78
N LEU A 92 -11.53 1.49 -1.16
CA LEU A 92 -10.94 0.72 -0.06
C LEU A 92 -9.77 -0.15 -0.54
N GLU A 93 -9.90 -0.77 -1.71
CA GLU A 93 -8.82 -1.52 -2.37
C GLU A 93 -7.63 -0.61 -2.72
N ALA A 94 -7.90 0.58 -3.27
CA ALA A 94 -6.86 1.57 -3.56
C ALA A 94 -6.14 2.06 -2.29
N ALA A 95 -6.89 2.30 -1.21
CA ALA A 95 -6.33 2.69 0.08
C ALA A 95 -5.45 1.57 0.69
N LYS A 96 -5.86 0.30 0.54
CA LYS A 96 -5.07 -0.86 0.95
C LYS A 96 -3.74 -0.92 0.19
N ALA A 97 -3.75 -0.81 -1.13
CA ALA A 97 -2.54 -0.83 -1.96
C ALA A 97 -1.58 0.33 -1.61
N THR A 98 -2.12 1.52 -1.33
CA THR A 98 -1.33 2.68 -0.88
C THR A 98 -0.68 2.42 0.47
N THR A 99 -1.42 1.83 1.42
CA THR A 99 -0.91 1.48 2.75
C THR A 99 0.24 0.47 2.64
N GLU A 100 0.06 -0.58 1.85
CA GLU A 100 1.10 -1.60 1.60
C GLU A 100 2.36 -1.00 0.94
N THR A 101 2.19 -0.06 0.01
CA THR A 101 3.30 0.65 -0.63
C THR A 101 4.07 1.50 0.36
N VAL A 102 3.39 2.30 1.18
CA VAL A 102 4.01 3.13 2.22
C VAL A 102 4.75 2.26 3.24
N ASP A 103 4.20 1.10 3.59
CA ASP A 103 4.84 0.14 4.48
C ASP A 103 6.13 -0.44 3.91
N ALA A 104 6.13 -0.80 2.62
CA ALA A 104 7.33 -1.27 1.92
C ALA A 104 8.41 -0.18 1.87
N LEU A 105 8.02 1.06 1.54
CA LEU A 105 8.94 2.20 1.54
C LEU A 105 9.53 2.48 2.93
N ARG A 106 8.73 2.39 3.99
CA ARG A 106 9.20 2.56 5.38
C ARG A 106 10.21 1.48 5.75
N THR A 107 9.95 0.24 5.34
CA THR A 107 10.87 -0.89 5.58
C THR A 107 12.19 -0.69 4.84
N GLY A 108 12.14 -0.29 3.57
CA GLY A 108 13.33 0.03 2.77
C GLY A 108 14.13 1.20 3.37
N ALA A 109 13.47 2.28 3.80
CA ALA A 109 14.12 3.42 4.45
C ALA A 109 14.80 3.03 5.77
N ALA A 110 14.18 2.15 6.56
CA ALA A 110 14.78 1.63 7.79
C ALA A 110 16.04 0.78 7.49
N ALA A 111 15.99 -0.08 6.47
CA ALA A 111 17.15 -0.86 6.03
C ALA A 111 18.28 0.03 5.52
N MET A 112 17.99 1.02 4.67
CA MET A 112 18.97 2.01 4.20
C MET A 112 19.62 2.76 5.36
N LYS A 113 18.83 3.19 6.35
CA LYS A 113 19.36 3.87 7.54
C LYS A 113 20.28 2.95 8.36
N ALA A 114 19.96 1.67 8.47
CA ALA A 114 20.81 0.70 9.16
C ALA A 114 22.14 0.49 8.41
N MET A 115 22.10 0.34 7.08
CA MET A 115 23.30 0.24 6.24
C MET A 115 24.18 1.49 6.35
N GLN A 116 23.58 2.68 6.22
CA GLN A 116 24.30 3.95 6.35
C GLN A 116 24.99 4.06 7.71
N LYS A 117 24.33 3.61 8.78
CA LYS A 117 24.89 3.61 10.13
C LYS A 117 26.07 2.63 10.26
N ALA A 118 25.97 1.44 9.68
CA ALA A 118 27.06 0.46 9.68
C ALA A 118 28.29 0.99 8.91
N THR A 119 28.11 1.50 7.69
CA THR A 119 29.19 2.08 6.88
C THR A 119 29.85 3.29 7.55
N ASN A 120 29.07 4.17 8.19
CA ASN A 120 29.63 5.36 8.84
C ASN A 120 30.35 5.07 10.16
N ILE A 121 30.11 3.94 10.83
CA ILE A 121 30.64 3.66 12.17
C ILE A 121 31.87 2.76 12.12
N ASP A 122 31.90 1.74 11.26
CA ASP A 122 32.99 0.75 11.29
C ASP A 122 34.03 0.96 10.19
N ASP A 123 33.66 1.56 9.05
CA ASP A 123 34.58 1.66 7.90
C ASP A 123 35.41 2.94 7.89
N VAL A 124 34.87 4.10 8.34
CA VAL A 124 35.62 5.37 8.23
C VAL A 124 36.78 5.44 9.23
N ASP A 125 36.56 5.09 10.49
CA ASP A 125 37.61 5.15 11.51
C ASP A 125 38.73 4.12 11.22
N LYS A 126 38.37 2.87 10.87
CA LYS A 126 39.36 1.86 10.47
C LYS A 126 40.11 2.21 9.19
N THR A 127 39.41 2.74 8.18
CA THR A 127 40.07 3.13 6.92
C THR A 127 41.02 4.31 7.15
N MET A 128 40.69 5.26 8.01
CA MET A 128 41.59 6.36 8.37
C MET A 128 42.80 5.88 9.17
N ASP A 129 42.60 4.94 10.11
CA ASP A 129 43.68 4.32 10.87
C ASP A 129 44.64 3.52 9.93
N GLU A 130 44.10 2.73 9.00
CA GLU A 130 44.90 1.99 8.00
C GLU A 130 45.65 2.92 7.04
N ILE A 131 45.05 4.04 6.62
CA ILE A 131 45.72 5.06 5.78
C ILE A 131 46.86 5.73 6.54
N ASN A 132 46.66 6.06 7.82
CA ASN A 132 47.69 6.66 8.66
C ASN A 132 48.84 5.67 8.89
N GLU A 133 48.54 4.41 9.20
CA GLU A 133 49.55 3.35 9.38
C GLU A 133 50.33 3.07 8.08
N GLN A 134 49.68 3.04 6.92
CA GLN A 134 50.37 2.93 5.63
C GLN A 134 51.24 4.15 5.32
N THR A 135 50.77 5.36 5.64
CA THR A 135 51.55 6.59 5.43
C THR A 135 52.79 6.62 6.33
N GLU A 136 52.67 6.12 7.55
CA GLU A 136 53.75 6.02 8.52
C GLU A 136 54.76 4.93 8.14
N ASN A 137 54.29 3.77 7.67
CA ASN A 137 55.13 2.72 7.08
C ASN A 137 55.89 3.22 5.85
N MET A 138 55.24 3.99 4.98
CA MET A 138 55.88 4.57 3.79
C MET A 138 56.99 5.57 4.17
N LYS A 139 56.77 6.40 5.20
CA LYS A 139 57.79 7.28 5.77
C LYS A 139 58.95 6.51 6.37
N GLN A 140 58.68 5.47 7.16
CA GLN A 140 59.73 4.62 7.75
C GLN A 140 60.58 3.93 6.67
N ILE A 141 59.97 3.48 5.57
CA ILE A 141 60.69 2.91 4.43
C ILE A 141 61.56 3.99 3.75
N GLN A 142 61.02 5.19 3.52
CA GLN A 142 61.79 6.30 2.98
C GLN A 142 62.96 6.70 3.90
N ASP A 143 62.76 6.74 5.21
CA ASP A 143 63.80 7.07 6.19
C ASP A 143 64.87 5.97 6.28
N ALA A 144 64.46 4.70 6.26
CA ALA A 144 65.38 3.55 6.25
C ALA A 144 66.20 3.45 4.95
N LEU A 145 65.62 3.84 3.81
CA LEU A 145 66.32 3.92 2.52
C LEU A 145 67.19 5.18 2.40
N SER A 146 66.86 6.26 3.12
CA SER A 146 67.60 7.52 3.12
C SER A 146 68.68 7.58 4.20
N ALA A 147 68.71 6.62 5.12
CA ALA A 147 69.83 6.43 6.05
C ALA A 147 71.12 6.19 5.22
N PRO A 148 72.13 7.08 5.31
CA PRO A 148 73.37 6.88 4.58
C PRO A 148 73.99 5.54 4.98
N LEU A 149 74.26 4.67 4.01
CA LEU A 149 75.17 3.54 4.20
C LEU A 149 76.55 4.12 4.51
N GLY A 150 76.82 4.36 5.79
CA GLY A 150 77.99 5.11 6.24
C GLY A 150 78.65 4.47 7.44
N ALA A 151 79.83 3.89 7.16
CA ALA A 151 80.96 3.66 8.07
C ALA A 151 81.02 2.35 8.88
N SER A 152 81.67 1.36 8.26
CA SER A 152 82.73 0.58 8.90
C SER A 152 83.61 0.01 7.77
N ALA A 153 84.93 -0.03 7.81
CA ALA A 153 86.01 0.56 8.58
C ALA A 153 87.28 0.08 7.84
N ASP A 154 88.34 0.87 7.85
CA ASP A 154 89.75 0.50 7.67
C ASP A 154 90.08 -0.79 6.91
N PHE A 155 90.69 -0.63 5.72
CA PHE A 155 91.92 -1.37 5.42
C PHE A 155 92.88 -0.43 4.67
N ASP A 156 93.84 0.10 5.43
CA ASP A 156 95.16 0.50 4.96
C ASP A 156 95.76 -0.65 4.14
N GLU A 157 96.18 -0.39 2.90
CA GLU A 157 97.27 -1.17 2.30
C GLU A 157 98.02 -0.32 1.25
N PRO A 158 99.29 0.08 1.53
CA PRO A 158 100.14 0.73 0.55
C PRO A 158 101.09 -0.30 -0.07
N ILE A 159 100.95 -0.68 -1.34
CA ILE A 159 102.03 -1.39 -2.06
C ILE A 159 102.09 -0.93 -3.54
N VAL A 160 103.13 -0.13 -3.80
CA VAL A 160 103.98 0.09 -5.01
C VAL A 160 103.31 0.32 -6.36
#